data_AF-T1I713-F1
#
_entry.id   AF-T1I713-F1
#
_cell.length_a   1.000
_cell.length_b   1.000
_cell.length_c   1.000
_cell.angle_alpha   90.00
_cell.angle_beta   90.00
_cell.angle_gamma   90.00
#
_symmetry.space_group_name_H-M   'P 1'
#
loop_
_entity.id
_entity.type
_entity.pdbx_description
1 polymer ?
#
loop_
_entity_poly.entity_id
_entity_poly.type
_entity_poly.pdbx_seq_one_letter_code
_entity_poly.pdbx_strand_id
1 'polypeptide(L)'
;LNCRQHKKSVFTLITKDSDNQSLSHGGEKIDAELRYKDAVQRVVPVYVKDEGNGTYTLSFTPNISGNMLLTVLIQNKHIKGSPYKVFVSPLRPHKGIFHCCAFCSSGGSKTASCGCNSKMSGGYKGCGHGHEGHPGRRHWSCCGNILHNSECNQPVPHLFT
;
A
#
# COMPACT_ATOMS: atom_id res chain seq x y z
N LEU A 1 -7.56 11.08 1.01
CA LEU A 1 -6.23 10.45 1.27
C LEU A 1 -6.29 9.00 0.82
N ASN A 2 -5.35 8.53 0.00
CA ASN A 2 -5.35 7.14 -0.50
C ASN A 2 -4.29 6.33 0.25
N CYS A 3 -4.71 5.27 0.93
CA CYS A 3 -3.87 4.43 1.79
C CYS A 3 -3.99 2.96 1.37
N ARG A 4 -3.06 2.12 1.84
CA ARG A 4 -3.08 0.67 1.64
C ARG A 4 -3.26 -0.04 2.98
N GLN A 5 -4.09 -1.08 2.99
CA GLN A 5 -4.26 -1.96 4.14
C GLN A 5 -2.91 -2.56 4.56
N HIS A 6 -2.66 -2.66 5.86
CA HIS A 6 -1.42 -3.15 6.48
C HIS A 6 -0.14 -2.39 6.11
N LYS A 7 -0.26 -1.21 5.47
CA LYS A 7 0.87 -0.33 5.19
C LYS A 7 0.80 0.92 6.05
N LYS A 8 1.92 1.26 6.68
CA LYS A 8 2.06 2.51 7.42
C LYS A 8 1.86 3.68 6.46
N SER A 9 0.90 4.53 6.77
CA SER A 9 0.63 5.78 6.06
C SER A 9 1.10 6.93 6.94
N VAL A 10 1.72 7.94 6.32
CA VAL A 10 2.33 9.07 7.00
C VAL A 10 1.81 10.36 6.38
N PHE A 11 1.41 11.31 7.22
CA PHE A 11 0.90 12.62 6.83
C PHE A 11 1.60 13.71 7.64
N THR A 12 1.90 14.82 6.99
CA THR A 12 2.47 16.00 7.65
C THR A 12 1.38 17.03 7.86
N LEU A 13 1.14 17.40 9.12
CA LEU A 13 0.34 18.54 9.51
C LEU A 13 1.27 19.73 9.70
N ILE A 14 0.90 20.87 9.12
CA ILE A 14 1.64 22.13 9.25
C ILE A 14 0.73 23.10 9.98
N THR A 15 1.17 23.62 11.12
CA THR A 15 0.46 24.67 11.84
C THR A 15 0.83 26.03 11.27
N LYS A 16 -0.19 26.90 11.18
CA LYS A 16 -0.05 28.24 10.64
C LYS A 16 -0.76 29.24 11.54
N ASP A 17 -0.26 30.46 11.57
CA ASP A 17 -0.87 31.59 12.29
C ASP A 17 -2.01 32.24 11.48
N SER A 18 -2.55 33.34 12.01
CA SER A 18 -3.60 34.15 11.38
C SER A 18 -3.16 34.77 10.04
N ASP A 19 -1.86 34.99 9.86
CA ASP A 19 -1.25 35.53 8.65
C ASP A 19 -0.85 34.42 7.66
N ASN A 20 -1.25 33.17 7.94
CA ASN A 20 -0.99 31.98 7.14
C ASN A 20 0.52 31.65 7.02
N GLN A 21 1.34 32.18 7.94
CA GLN A 21 2.75 31.83 8.08
C GLN A 21 2.89 30.57 8.92
N SER A 22 3.88 29.73 8.59
CA SER A 22 4.17 28.52 9.36
C SER A 22 4.73 28.89 10.72
N LEU A 23 4.20 28.27 11.78
CA LEU A 23 4.77 28.44 13.11
C LEU A 23 6.20 27.89 13.14
N SER A 24 7.09 28.55 13.88
CA SER A 24 8.50 28.14 14.01
C SER A 24 8.75 27.23 15.22
N HIS A 25 7.72 26.93 16.01
CA HIS A 25 7.81 26.09 17.21
C HIS A 25 6.69 25.03 17.24
N GLY A 26 7.00 23.91 17.86
CA GLY A 26 6.01 22.87 18.23
C GLY A 26 5.26 23.20 19.52
N GLY A 27 4.73 22.17 20.17
CA GLY A 27 4.09 22.23 21.48
C GLY A 27 2.56 22.28 21.47
N GLU A 28 1.93 22.28 20.30
CA GLU A 28 0.48 22.23 20.20
C GLU A 28 -0.05 20.83 20.50
N LYS A 29 -1.11 20.78 21.32
CA LYS A 29 -1.81 19.52 21.57
C LYS A 29 -2.66 19.16 20.35
N ILE A 30 -2.21 18.14 19.61
CA ILE A 30 -2.94 17.57 18.49
C ILE A 30 -3.57 16.25 18.89
N ASP A 31 -4.89 16.20 18.79
CA ASP A 31 -5.67 14.99 18.97
C ASP A 31 -6.12 14.49 17.59
N ALA A 32 -5.75 13.25 17.24
CA ALA A 32 -6.09 12.65 15.95
C ALA A 32 -6.77 11.30 16.13
N GLU A 33 -7.89 11.11 15.46
CA GLU A 33 -8.70 9.89 15.55
C GLU A 33 -9.08 9.42 14.15
N LEU A 34 -8.80 8.14 13.86
CA LEU A 34 -9.14 7.52 12.58
C LEU A 34 -10.22 6.45 12.78
N ARG A 35 -11.41 6.67 12.21
CA ARG A 35 -12.58 5.78 12.37
C ARG A 35 -13.05 5.16 11.07
N TYR A 36 -13.46 3.90 11.12
CA TYR A 36 -14.17 3.25 10.00
C TYR A 36 -15.60 3.81 9.91
N LYS A 37 -16.07 4.09 8.68
CA LYS A 37 -17.45 4.58 8.48
C LYS A 37 -18.50 3.51 8.77
N ASP A 38 -18.20 2.27 8.41
CA ASP A 38 -19.18 1.18 8.36
C ASP A 38 -19.12 0.26 9.59
N ALA A 39 -18.21 0.52 10.54
CA ALA A 39 -18.07 -0.25 11.76
C ALA A 39 -18.17 0.67 12.97
N VAL A 40 -19.32 0.64 13.63
CA VAL A 40 -19.54 1.32 14.92
C VAL A 40 -18.51 0.73 15.91
N GLN A 41 -17.61 1.57 16.41
CA GLN A 41 -16.53 1.28 17.38
C GLN A 41 -15.18 0.73 16.91
N ARG A 42 -14.88 0.65 15.60
CA ARG A 42 -13.50 0.34 15.20
C ARG A 42 -12.71 1.64 14.94
N VAL A 43 -11.76 1.91 15.83
CA VAL A 43 -10.79 3.02 15.71
C VAL A 43 -9.43 2.44 15.33
N VAL A 44 -8.68 3.15 14.49
CA VAL A 44 -7.29 2.83 14.19
C VAL A 44 -6.39 3.79 14.98
N PRO A 45 -5.43 3.28 15.76
CA PRO A 45 -4.47 4.13 16.46
C PRO A 45 -3.73 5.07 15.49
N VAL A 46 -3.78 6.36 15.80
CA VAL A 46 -3.00 7.40 15.10
C VAL A 46 -1.90 7.85 16.03
N TYR A 47 -0.67 7.78 15.55
CA TYR A 47 0.50 8.28 16.25
C TYR A 47 0.80 9.69 15.75
N VAL A 48 0.92 10.63 16.68
CA VAL A 48 1.31 12.02 16.37
C VAL A 48 2.69 12.25 16.95
N LYS A 49 3.61 12.74 16.11
CA LYS A 49 4.94 13.15 16.51
C LYS A 49 5.10 14.64 16.20
N ASP A 50 5.44 15.42 17.22
CA ASP A 50 5.85 16.82 17.07
C ASP A 50 7.30 16.86 16.59
N GLU A 51 7.57 17.59 15.50
CA GLU A 51 8.93 17.80 14.98
C GLU A 51 9.57 19.07 15.55
N GLY A 52 8.87 19.82 16.40
CA GLY A 52 9.38 20.97 17.15
C GLY A 52 9.48 22.27 16.36
N ASN A 53 9.11 22.26 15.07
CA ASN A 53 9.24 23.37 14.14
C ASN A 53 7.89 23.81 13.53
N GLY A 54 6.79 23.58 14.24
CA GLY A 54 5.43 23.83 13.74
C GLY A 54 4.92 22.77 12.75
N THR A 55 5.66 21.67 12.57
CA THR A 55 5.19 20.52 11.79
C THR A 55 5.02 19.29 12.66
N TYR A 56 4.00 18.50 12.33
CA TYR A 56 3.63 17.29 13.07
C TYR A 56 3.46 16.13 12.10
N THR A 57 4.08 15.01 12.43
CA THR A 57 4.00 13.77 11.66
C THR A 57 2.90 12.89 12.25
N LEU A 58 1.79 12.75 11.52
CA LEU A 58 0.73 11.80 11.83
C LEU A 58 1.02 10.49 11.11
N SER A 59 0.91 9.36 11.80
CA SER A 59 1.06 8.05 11.16
C SER A 59 0.10 7.01 11.70
N PHE A 60 -0.38 6.14 10.82
CA PHE A 60 -1.29 5.06 11.17
C PHE A 60 -1.16 3.89 10.19
N THR A 61 -1.59 2.70 10.62
CA THR A 61 -1.58 1.48 9.79
C THR A 61 -2.98 0.89 9.78
N PRO A 62 -3.78 1.09 8.71
CA PRO A 62 -5.14 0.59 8.67
C PRO A 62 -5.14 -0.93 8.52
N ASN A 63 -5.96 -1.63 9.31
CA ASN A 63 -6.04 -3.09 9.30
C ASN A 63 -7.17 -3.65 8.42
N ILE A 64 -8.11 -2.81 7.97
CA ILE A 64 -9.17 -3.17 7.03
C ILE A 64 -9.19 -2.16 5.88
N SER A 65 -9.52 -2.64 4.67
CA SER A 65 -9.83 -1.80 3.52
C SER A 65 -11.23 -1.18 3.62
N GLY A 66 -11.38 0.06 3.18
CA GLY A 66 -12.68 0.72 3.14
C GLY A 66 -12.56 2.23 3.32
N ASN A 67 -13.72 2.86 3.53
CA ASN A 67 -13.82 4.30 3.74
C ASN A 67 -13.69 4.62 5.23
N MET A 68 -12.81 5.56 5.54
CA MET A 68 -12.54 6.01 6.90
C MET A 68 -12.60 7.53 7.00
N LEU A 69 -12.75 8.02 8.22
CA LEU A 69 -12.72 9.44 8.56
C LEU A 69 -11.59 9.69 9.54
N LEU A 70 -10.64 10.54 9.14
CA LEU A 70 -9.57 11.04 9.99
C LEU A 70 -9.99 12.39 10.57
N THR A 71 -10.34 12.39 11.84
CA THR A 71 -10.60 13.61 12.60
C THR A 71 -9.28 14.10 13.18
N VAL A 72 -8.94 15.35 12.92
CA VAL A 72 -7.78 16.03 13.54
C VAL A 72 -8.27 17.27 14.25
N LEU A 73 -7.86 17.43 15.50
CA LEU A 73 -8.15 18.56 16.36
C LEU A 73 -6.84 19.17 16.87
N ILE A 74 -6.82 20.49 16.98
CA ILE A 74 -5.78 21.25 17.70
C ILE A 74 -6.49 21.95 18.86
N GLN A 75 -6.01 21.79 20.09
CA GLN A 75 -6.62 22.38 21.28
C GLN A 75 -8.14 22.09 21.39
N ASN A 76 -8.55 20.84 21.13
CA ASN A 76 -9.95 20.40 21.07
C ASN A 76 -10.83 21.07 19.99
N LYS A 77 -10.26 21.75 19.00
CA LYS A 77 -10.99 22.36 17.87
C LYS A 77 -10.63 21.70 16.55
N HIS A 78 -11.62 21.46 15.70
CA HIS A 78 -11.38 20.91 14.36
C HIS A 78 -10.50 21.83 13.52
N ILE A 79 -9.46 21.26 12.91
CA ILE A 79 -8.69 21.98 11.91
C ILE A 79 -9.46 22.12 10.60
N LYS A 80 -9.02 23.03 9.73
CA LYS A 80 -9.58 23.19 8.38
C LYS A 80 -9.59 21.84 7.66
N GLY A 81 -10.74 21.46 7.10
CA GLY A 81 -10.91 20.21 6.34
C GLY A 81 -11.12 18.95 7.18
N SER A 82 -11.03 19.04 8.51
CA SER A 82 -11.38 17.94 9.43
C SER A 82 -12.90 17.78 9.49
N PRO A 83 -13.44 16.53 9.42
CA PRO A 83 -12.73 15.27 9.22
C PRO A 83 -12.36 14.98 7.76
N TYR A 84 -11.20 14.38 7.54
CA TYR A 84 -10.69 14.01 6.22
C TYR A 84 -11.18 12.63 5.78
N LYS A 85 -11.62 12.51 4.52
CA LYS A 85 -11.95 11.22 3.90
C LYS A 85 -10.67 10.44 3.57
N VAL A 86 -10.53 9.27 4.15
CA VAL A 86 -9.43 8.33 3.89
C VAL A 86 -9.98 7.10 3.18
N PHE A 87 -9.43 6.79 2.02
CA PHE A 87 -9.74 5.60 1.24
C PHE A 87 -8.63 4.59 1.43
N VAL A 88 -8.91 3.49 2.13
CA VAL A 88 -7.97 2.38 2.31
C VAL A 88 -8.28 1.31 1.29
N SER A 89 -7.39 1.13 0.34
CA SER A 89 -7.50 0.02 -0.62
C SER A 89 -6.95 -1.28 0.00
N PRO A 90 -7.55 -2.44 -0.32
CA PRO A 90 -7.01 -3.71 0.13
C PRO A 90 -5.60 -3.92 -0.44
N LEU A 91 -4.81 -4.72 0.27
CA LEU A 91 -3.53 -5.19 -0.24
C LEU A 91 -3.83 -6.24 -1.32
N ARG A 92 -3.34 -6.06 -2.55
CA ARG A 92 -3.57 -7.03 -3.63
C ARG A 92 -2.80 -8.31 -3.34
N PRO A 93 -3.47 -9.44 -3.04
CA PRO A 93 -2.79 -10.71 -2.90
C PRO A 93 -2.28 -11.16 -4.27
N HIS A 94 -1.20 -11.92 -4.26
CA HIS A 94 -0.79 -12.63 -5.46
C HIS A 94 -1.74 -13.80 -5.71
N LYS A 95 -2.28 -13.90 -6.93
CA LYS A 95 -3.10 -15.03 -7.37
C LYS A 95 -2.27 -16.17 -7.95
N GLY A 96 -1.00 -15.90 -8.25
CA GLY A 96 -0.05 -16.86 -8.77
C GLY A 96 0.56 -17.72 -7.66
N ILE A 97 1.50 -18.56 -8.03
CA ILE A 97 2.31 -19.36 -7.08
C ILE A 97 3.67 -18.68 -6.96
N PHE A 98 4.19 -18.58 -5.73
CA PHE A 98 5.58 -18.15 -5.53
C PHE A 98 6.52 -19.32 -5.79
N HIS A 99 7.04 -19.39 -7.01
CA HIS A 99 7.80 -20.55 -7.49
C HIS A 99 9.04 -20.09 -8.27
N CYS A 100 9.93 -21.02 -8.59
CA CYS A 100 11.09 -20.73 -9.44
C CYS A 100 10.73 -20.62 -10.94
N CYS A 101 9.67 -21.29 -11.42
CA CYS A 101 9.33 -21.45 -12.85
C CYS A 101 7.81 -21.65 -13.10
N ALA A 102 7.23 -21.06 -14.16
CA ALA A 102 5.82 -21.29 -14.59
C ALA A 102 5.56 -22.68 -15.22
N PHE A 103 6.63 -23.39 -15.61
CA PHE A 103 6.59 -24.62 -16.41
C PHE A 103 6.09 -25.86 -15.63
N CYS A 104 6.47 -26.01 -14.36
CA CYS A 104 6.06 -27.17 -13.54
C CYS A 104 4.53 -27.26 -13.37
N SER A 105 3.84 -26.12 -13.30
CA SER A 105 2.37 -26.08 -13.22
C SER A 105 1.68 -26.33 -14.57
N SER A 106 2.40 -26.20 -15.69
CA SER A 106 1.89 -26.43 -17.04
C SER A 106 2.09 -27.86 -17.55
N GLY A 107 2.58 -28.78 -16.71
CA GLY A 107 2.93 -30.14 -17.12
C GLY A 107 4.07 -30.22 -18.15
N GLY A 108 4.87 -29.16 -18.24
CA GLY A 108 5.94 -29.05 -19.23
C GLY A 108 5.53 -28.48 -20.60
N SER A 109 4.51 -27.61 -20.64
CA SER A 109 4.09 -26.95 -21.88
C SER A 109 5.17 -26.01 -22.43
N LYS A 110 5.56 -26.22 -23.70
CA LYS A 110 6.53 -25.40 -24.44
C LYS A 110 6.00 -24.00 -24.78
N THR A 111 4.70 -23.74 -24.58
CA THR A 111 4.07 -22.43 -24.82
C THR A 111 3.83 -21.62 -23.55
N ALA A 112 4.20 -22.15 -22.38
CA ALA A 112 3.99 -21.46 -21.12
C ALA A 112 4.85 -20.19 -21.04
N SER A 113 4.20 -19.03 -20.94
CA SER A 113 4.84 -17.76 -20.63
C SER A 113 5.00 -17.59 -19.12
N CYS A 114 6.15 -17.09 -18.69
CA CYS A 114 6.38 -16.73 -17.30
C CYS A 114 5.54 -15.48 -16.92
N GLY A 115 5.32 -15.23 -15.63
CA GLY A 115 4.67 -14.01 -15.13
C GLY A 115 5.43 -12.71 -15.44
N CYS A 116 6.67 -12.81 -15.96
CA CYS A 116 7.42 -11.71 -16.56
C CYS A 116 7.12 -11.51 -18.06
N ASN A 117 6.10 -12.19 -18.59
CA ASN A 117 5.67 -12.20 -20.01
C ASN A 117 6.69 -12.74 -21.02
N SER A 118 7.88 -13.18 -20.60
CA SER A 118 8.84 -13.82 -21.48
C SER A 118 8.39 -15.24 -21.89
N LYS A 119 8.60 -15.56 -23.17
CA LYS A 119 8.51 -16.93 -23.71
C LYS A 119 9.91 -17.52 -23.76
N MET A 120 10.07 -18.76 -23.30
CA MET A 120 11.35 -19.46 -23.42
C MET A 120 11.58 -19.91 -24.87
N SER A 121 12.65 -19.44 -25.50
CA SER A 121 13.09 -19.93 -26.82
C SER A 121 13.75 -21.30 -26.69
N GLY A 122 13.46 -22.25 -27.59
CA GLY A 122 14.36 -23.38 -27.84
C GLY A 122 14.14 -24.69 -27.07
N GLY A 123 12.92 -25.25 -27.06
CA GLY A 123 12.73 -26.71 -26.94
C GLY A 123 13.31 -27.41 -25.69
N TYR A 124 13.42 -26.72 -24.56
CA TYR A 124 14.10 -27.20 -23.36
C TYR A 124 13.42 -28.44 -22.72
N LYS A 125 14.21 -29.42 -22.27
CA LYS A 125 13.78 -30.55 -21.44
C LYS A 125 14.24 -30.31 -19.99
N GLY A 126 13.47 -29.58 -19.17
CA GLY A 126 13.79 -29.35 -17.76
C GLY A 126 13.05 -28.18 -17.08
N CYS A 127 13.34 -27.91 -15.80
CA CYS A 127 12.84 -26.74 -15.08
C CYS A 127 13.44 -25.44 -15.66
N GLY A 128 12.61 -24.52 -16.16
CA GLY A 128 13.05 -23.33 -16.91
C GLY A 128 13.76 -22.26 -16.06
N HIS A 129 15.07 -22.12 -16.23
CA HIS A 129 15.92 -21.04 -15.73
C HIS A 129 16.84 -20.58 -16.86
N GLY A 130 17.11 -19.27 -16.98
CA GLY A 130 18.09 -18.75 -17.96
C GLY A 130 17.54 -18.21 -19.29
N HIS A 131 16.25 -17.85 -19.36
CA HIS A 131 15.73 -17.05 -20.48
C HIS A 131 15.81 -15.56 -20.18
N GLU A 132 15.85 -14.75 -21.24
CA GLU A 132 15.84 -13.28 -21.12
C GLU A 132 14.58 -12.82 -20.35
N GLY A 133 14.79 -11.98 -19.32
CA GLY A 133 13.74 -11.52 -18.41
C GLY A 133 13.48 -12.42 -17.18
N HIS A 134 14.12 -13.58 -17.03
CA HIS A 134 14.06 -14.37 -15.79
C HIS A 134 14.85 -13.67 -14.66
N PRO A 135 14.29 -13.50 -13.45
CA PRO A 135 14.96 -12.75 -12.38
C PRO A 135 16.08 -13.52 -11.65
N GLY A 136 16.41 -14.74 -12.08
CA GLY A 136 17.42 -15.60 -11.45
C GLY A 136 17.03 -16.13 -10.06
N ARG A 137 15.77 -15.89 -9.62
CA ARG A 137 15.26 -16.28 -8.30
C ARG A 137 13.75 -16.57 -8.35
N ARG A 138 13.22 -17.12 -7.25
CA ARG A 138 11.77 -17.34 -7.09
C ARG A 138 11.02 -16.02 -7.22
N HIS A 139 9.87 -16.08 -7.87
CA HIS A 139 9.00 -14.95 -8.08
C HIS A 139 7.54 -15.40 -8.20
N TRP A 140 6.62 -14.45 -8.07
CA TRP A 140 5.20 -14.70 -8.24
C TRP A 140 4.83 -14.91 -9.71
N SER A 141 4.18 -16.03 -10.04
CA SER A 141 3.78 -16.32 -11.42
C SER A 141 2.72 -15.36 -12.00
N CYS A 142 2.02 -14.59 -11.16
CA CYS A 142 1.00 -13.64 -11.61
C CYS A 142 1.55 -12.27 -12.03
N CYS A 143 2.70 -11.84 -11.49
CA CYS A 143 3.22 -10.50 -11.77
C CYS A 143 4.75 -10.39 -11.83
N GLY A 144 5.48 -11.50 -11.67
CA GLY A 144 6.95 -11.51 -11.70
C GLY A 144 7.62 -10.93 -10.45
N ASN A 145 6.87 -10.54 -9.41
CA ASN A 145 7.47 -9.94 -8.21
C ASN A 145 8.32 -10.97 -7.45
N ILE A 146 9.58 -10.61 -7.17
CA ILE A 146 10.57 -11.47 -6.50
C ILE A 146 10.41 -11.50 -4.98
N LEU A 147 9.64 -10.57 -4.40
CA LEU A 147 9.42 -10.48 -2.96
C LEU A 147 8.19 -11.31 -2.57
N HIS A 148 8.40 -12.36 -1.77
CA HIS A 148 7.33 -13.27 -1.32
C HIS A 148 6.15 -12.51 -0.67
N ASN A 149 6.42 -11.61 0.28
CA ASN A 149 5.39 -10.89 1.05
C ASN A 149 4.98 -9.54 0.43
N SER A 150 5.15 -9.37 -0.87
CA SER A 150 4.82 -8.12 -1.57
C SER A 150 3.34 -8.03 -1.97
N GLU A 151 2.89 -6.82 -2.31
CA GLU A 151 1.63 -6.63 -3.02
C GLU A 151 1.79 -7.04 -4.49
N CYS A 152 0.75 -7.66 -5.06
CA CYS A 152 0.71 -7.98 -6.47
C CYS A 152 0.70 -6.71 -7.32
N ASN A 153 1.61 -6.62 -8.30
CA ASN A 153 1.70 -5.47 -9.20
C ASN A 153 0.99 -5.70 -10.53
N GLN A 154 0.28 -6.82 -10.68
CA GLN A 154 -0.50 -7.08 -11.88
C GLN A 154 -1.56 -5.97 -12.03
N PRO A 155 -1.69 -5.36 -13.23
CA PRO A 155 -2.78 -4.45 -13.52
C PRO A 155 -4.12 -5.12 -13.20
N VAL A 156 -5.05 -4.38 -12.61
CA VAL A 156 -6.41 -4.88 -12.43
C VAL A 156 -6.92 -5.24 -13.82
N PRO A 157 -7.36 -6.49 -14.07
CA PRO A 157 -8.00 -6.79 -15.33
C PRO A 157 -9.18 -5.83 -15.45
N HIS A 158 -9.14 -4.93 -16.42
CA HIS A 158 -10.35 -4.22 -16.81
C HIS A 158 -11.35 -5.33 -17.15
N LEU A 159 -12.39 -5.47 -16.32
CA LEU A 159 -13.60 -6.18 -16.70
C LEU A 159 -14.14 -5.39 -17.90
N PHE A 160 -13.72 -5.76 -19.09
CA PHE A 160 -14.48 -5.48 -20.29
C PHE A 160 -15.73 -6.35 -20.15
N THR A 161 -16.79 -5.73 -19.62
CA THR A 161 -18.18 -6.17 -19.86
C THR A 161 -18.49 -6.01 -21.34
#